data_AF-A0A936C4P7-F1
#
_entry.id   AF-A0A936C4P7-F1
#
_cell.length_a   1.000
_cell.length_b   1.000
_cell.length_c   1.000
_cell.angle_alpha   90.00
_cell.angle_beta   90.00
_cell.angle_gamma   90.00
#
_symmetry.space_group_name_H-M   'P 1'
#
loop_
_entity.id
_entity.type
_entity.pdbx_description
1 polymer ?
#
loop_
_entity_poly.entity_id
_entity_poly.type
_entity_poly.pdbx_seq_one_letter_code
_entity_poly.pdbx_strand_id
1 'polypeptide(L)'
;MTPKASIRSLLLFLAAIAAGSALAETVNVGLGSYSTTLPPGEVGPQNSSGQDILPKVSSAFSLPVQTNDFWSSLIYPFYSDPHSNVLYAHPLMVKAVGTGLRIGHTPTHVFAANDYLYPWSQQLTVGVAGLAAAQTRTHGYGDWTATARWADEAQTMEATFGHGLPFVFFQVTGGNAVVTPEGGFTTWYNQDGTLGLTIQGRHYGVFAPTGSTWTGSGPLQSSLNGQDYLSIALLPDAQPATIALFRKHAYAFVTDSTVDWQYNEATALLQTTYTYETELMESNGTSVDQTMTALYRHQWLNTTATLTGYAYPSVNGQMKLYEGSTFTTELPFGGVLPALPDRGDYNRAELLAHVQAVATESLPVGPTYENGKAMGRFAHLVHIADQLGATAERDHFLAEIKSRLEDWFTVGGAQQYAYLDSWDVLTGYPSGYGADNQINDHHFHAAYAILSAATVAQYDSAWAAQENWGGMVNLLIRDCNNWDRTDTRFPFLRSHDAYAGHSWAAGHGDFGDGNNQ
;
A
#
# COMPACT_ATOMS: atom_id res chain seq x y z
N MET A 1 87.80 -23.00 6.54
CA MET A 1 87.26 -22.16 5.45
C MET A 1 85.74 -22.20 5.55
N THR A 2 85.13 -21.02 5.64
CA THR A 2 83.71 -20.74 5.90
C THR A 2 82.75 -21.36 4.87
N PRO A 3 81.51 -21.66 5.28
CA PRO A 3 80.37 -20.83 4.88
C PRO A 3 79.36 -20.60 6.03
N LYS A 4 79.07 -19.35 6.39
CA LYS A 4 77.86 -18.57 6.00
C LYS A 4 76.53 -19.20 6.46
N ALA A 5 76.10 -18.83 7.67
CA ALA A 5 74.72 -18.93 8.13
C ALA A 5 73.90 -17.75 7.58
N SER A 6 72.79 -18.04 6.93
CA SER A 6 71.81 -17.05 6.43
C SER A 6 70.69 -16.92 7.45
N ILE A 7 70.59 -15.73 8.06
CA ILE A 7 69.45 -15.30 8.86
C ILE A 7 68.39 -14.80 7.88
N ARG A 8 67.22 -15.45 7.84
CA ARG A 8 66.04 -14.98 7.11
C ARG A 8 65.25 -14.01 8.00
N SER A 9 65.23 -12.75 7.60
CA SER A 9 64.37 -11.71 8.20
C SER A 9 62.91 -11.99 7.86
N LEU A 10 62.08 -12.09 8.90
CA LEU A 10 60.62 -12.18 8.82
C LEU A 10 60.06 -10.76 8.66
N LEU A 11 59.63 -10.40 7.45
CA LEU A 11 58.89 -9.16 7.18
C LEU A 11 57.41 -9.39 7.51
N LEU A 12 56.93 -8.80 8.61
CA LEU A 12 55.50 -8.64 8.86
C LEU A 12 54.94 -7.60 7.88
N PHE A 13 54.07 -8.03 6.97
CA PHE A 13 53.20 -7.13 6.21
C PHE A 13 52.01 -6.75 7.11
N LEU A 14 52.01 -5.53 7.63
CA LEU A 14 50.81 -4.91 8.18
C LEU A 14 49.92 -4.51 6.99
N ALA A 15 48.85 -5.27 6.74
CA ALA A 15 47.79 -4.85 5.84
C ALA A 15 46.96 -3.77 6.55
N ALA A 16 47.18 -2.51 6.19
CA ALA A 16 46.27 -1.44 6.56
C ALA A 16 44.95 -1.67 5.81
N ILE A 17 43.90 -2.08 6.53
CA ILE A 17 42.53 -2.05 6.02
C ILE A 17 42.16 -0.56 5.96
N ALA A 18 42.27 0.01 4.76
CA ALA A 18 41.62 1.29 4.49
C ALA A 18 40.11 1.04 4.57
N ALA A 19 39.46 1.59 5.58
CA ALA A 19 38.01 1.76 5.56
C ALA A 19 37.70 2.68 4.38
N GLY A 20 37.28 2.09 3.26
CA GLY A 20 36.73 2.85 2.15
C GLY A 20 35.45 3.52 2.64
N SER A 21 35.44 4.84 2.71
CA SER A 21 34.21 5.62 2.72
C SER A 21 33.42 5.17 1.51
N ALA A 22 32.25 4.56 1.70
CA ALA A 22 31.33 4.33 0.59
C ALA A 22 30.96 5.71 0.05
N LEU A 23 31.49 6.07 -1.12
CA LEU A 23 31.09 7.30 -1.80
C LEU A 23 29.64 7.13 -2.25
N ALA A 24 28.83 8.17 -2.08
CA ALA A 24 27.48 8.25 -2.62
C ALA A 24 27.50 7.85 -4.10
N GLU A 25 26.80 6.77 -4.46
CA GLU A 25 26.71 6.37 -5.86
C GLU A 25 25.64 7.24 -6.53
N THR A 26 26.05 8.02 -7.53
CA THR A 26 25.14 8.77 -8.39
C THR A 26 24.70 7.86 -9.53
N VAL A 27 23.39 7.64 -9.65
CA VAL A 27 22.81 6.86 -10.75
C VAL A 27 22.26 7.81 -11.79
N ASN A 28 22.80 7.74 -13.00
CA ASN A 28 22.36 8.59 -14.12
C ASN A 28 21.09 8.04 -14.77
N VAL A 29 20.19 8.95 -15.15
CA VAL A 29 18.91 8.67 -15.81
C VAL A 29 18.69 9.73 -16.88
N GLY A 30 19.07 9.40 -18.12
CA GLY A 30 19.15 10.39 -19.18
C GLY A 30 20.20 11.46 -18.86
N LEU A 31 19.79 12.74 -18.88
CA LEU A 31 20.61 13.87 -18.44
C LEU A 31 20.53 14.13 -16.93
N GLY A 32 19.58 13.51 -16.23
CA GLY A 32 19.42 13.63 -14.79
C GLY A 32 20.12 12.52 -14.01
N SER A 33 19.93 12.55 -12.69
CA SER A 33 20.48 11.57 -11.75
C SER A 33 19.74 11.57 -10.40
N TYR A 34 19.91 10.48 -9.64
CA TYR A 34 19.56 10.41 -8.23
C TYR A 34 20.71 9.79 -7.42
N SER A 35 20.73 10.05 -6.11
CA SER A 35 21.72 9.48 -5.18
C SER A 35 21.22 8.17 -4.57
N THR A 36 22.09 7.19 -4.32
CA THR A 36 21.74 5.98 -3.55
C THR A 36 22.03 6.09 -2.05
N THR A 37 22.51 7.25 -1.61
CA THR A 37 22.74 7.56 -0.19
C THR A 37 22.02 8.84 0.19
N LEU A 38 21.58 8.90 1.45
CA LEU A 38 21.00 10.11 2.03
C LEU A 38 21.95 11.31 1.88
N PRO A 39 21.44 12.48 1.47
CA PRO A 39 22.22 13.71 1.53
C PRO A 39 22.67 14.02 2.97
N PRO A 40 23.82 14.67 3.17
CA PRO A 40 24.32 14.95 4.52
C PRO A 40 23.33 15.74 5.37
N GLY A 41 22.96 15.19 6.53
CA GLY A 41 22.05 15.83 7.48
C GLY A 41 20.56 15.55 7.25
N GLU A 42 20.22 14.88 6.15
CA GLU A 42 18.86 14.44 5.87
C GLU A 42 18.56 13.07 6.52
N VAL A 43 17.27 12.76 6.65
CA VAL A 43 16.79 11.52 7.27
C VAL A 43 16.01 10.67 6.28
N GLY A 44 16.02 9.36 6.48
CA GLY A 44 15.11 8.43 5.83
C GLY A 44 13.91 8.08 6.73
N PRO A 45 13.21 6.99 6.44
CA PRO A 45 12.10 6.49 7.26
C PRO A 45 12.49 6.26 8.72
N GLN A 46 11.71 6.85 9.62
CA GLN A 46 11.93 6.82 11.07
C GLN A 46 10.66 6.41 11.83
N ASN A 47 10.84 5.99 13.08
CA ASN A 47 9.74 5.86 14.03
C ASN A 47 9.37 7.23 14.64
N SER A 48 8.29 7.29 15.42
CA SER A 48 7.79 8.50 16.06
C SER A 48 8.76 9.15 17.06
N SER A 49 9.84 8.45 17.42
CA SER A 49 10.91 8.94 18.29
C SER A 49 12.14 9.45 17.52
N GLY A 50 12.09 9.47 16.18
CA GLY A 50 13.17 9.91 15.32
C GLY A 50 14.31 8.89 15.17
N GLN A 51 14.04 7.61 15.43
CA GLN A 51 15.01 6.54 15.22
C GLN A 51 14.80 5.91 13.84
N ASP A 52 15.89 5.70 13.11
CA ASP A 52 15.85 5.00 11.83
C ASP A 52 15.33 3.57 12.01
N ILE A 53 14.49 3.14 11.06
CA ILE A 53 13.82 1.84 11.10
C ILE A 53 13.91 1.13 9.75
N LEU A 54 13.71 -0.19 9.81
CA LEU A 54 13.60 -1.07 8.67
C LEU A 54 12.20 -1.67 8.60
N PRO A 55 11.74 -2.08 7.41
CA PRO A 55 10.45 -2.72 7.27
C PRO A 55 10.38 -4.06 8.02
N LYS A 56 9.25 -4.34 8.65
CA LYS A 56 8.94 -5.61 9.35
C LYS A 56 8.58 -6.69 8.32
N VAL A 57 9.59 -7.30 7.71
CA VAL A 57 9.44 -8.36 6.70
C VAL A 57 9.97 -9.71 7.18
N SER A 58 9.34 -10.79 6.73
CA SER A 58 9.79 -12.16 7.01
C SER A 58 11.06 -12.51 6.23
N SER A 59 11.78 -13.55 6.64
CA SER A 59 12.99 -14.01 5.94
C SER A 59 12.75 -14.52 4.52
N ALA A 60 11.50 -14.83 4.17
CA ALA A 60 11.10 -15.31 2.85
C ALA A 60 10.44 -14.20 1.99
N PHE A 61 10.30 -12.98 2.54
CA PHE A 61 9.75 -11.85 1.81
C PHE A 61 10.73 -11.43 0.70
N SER A 62 10.20 -11.23 -0.51
CA SER A 62 10.99 -10.96 -1.72
C SER A 62 10.34 -9.95 -2.68
N LEU A 63 9.29 -9.27 -2.22
CA LEU A 63 8.59 -8.23 -2.97
C LEU A 63 9.18 -6.84 -2.64
N PRO A 64 8.95 -5.81 -3.46
CA PRO A 64 9.25 -4.44 -3.06
C PRO A 64 8.50 -4.04 -1.78
N VAL A 65 9.06 -3.12 -1.01
CA VAL A 65 8.47 -2.66 0.25
C VAL A 65 7.27 -1.75 -0.03
N GLN A 66 6.06 -2.31 0.11
CA GLN A 66 4.81 -1.56 -0.06
C GLN A 66 4.50 -0.70 1.19
N THR A 67 4.12 0.55 0.94
CA THR A 67 3.73 1.56 1.94
C THR A 67 2.45 2.25 1.45
N ASN A 68 1.85 3.14 2.26
CA ASN A 68 0.66 3.90 1.85
C ASN A 68 -0.52 2.98 1.51
N ASP A 69 -0.81 2.04 2.39
CA ASP A 69 -1.84 1.01 2.22
C ASP A 69 -2.65 0.83 3.52
N PHE A 70 -3.79 0.15 3.46
CA PHE A 70 -4.64 -0.12 4.63
C PHE A 70 -3.95 -1.01 5.68
N TRP A 71 -2.94 -1.77 5.25
CA TRP A 71 -2.19 -2.72 6.08
C TRP A 71 -0.79 -2.23 6.48
N SER A 72 -0.40 -1.00 6.12
CA SER A 72 0.99 -0.54 6.27
C SER A 72 1.56 -0.56 7.69
N SER A 73 0.73 -0.50 8.75
CA SER A 73 1.25 -0.60 10.13
C SER A 73 1.83 -2.00 10.46
N LEU A 74 1.53 -3.01 9.63
CA LEU A 74 2.13 -4.33 9.69
C LEU A 74 3.59 -4.33 9.23
N ILE A 75 3.95 -3.49 8.26
CA ILE A 75 5.32 -3.42 7.69
C ILE A 75 6.11 -2.23 8.22
N TYR A 76 5.44 -1.12 8.54
CA TYR A 76 6.05 0.13 9.01
C TYR A 76 5.80 0.31 10.53
N PRO A 77 6.80 0.08 11.40
CA PRO A 77 6.65 0.19 12.86
C PRO A 77 6.76 1.65 13.38
N PHE A 78 5.88 2.56 12.95
CA PHE A 78 6.03 3.98 13.27
C PHE A 78 5.96 4.26 14.77
N TYR A 79 4.98 3.68 15.50
CA TYR A 79 4.93 3.79 16.96
C TYR A 79 5.70 2.67 17.70
N SER A 80 6.59 1.97 16.99
CA SER A 80 7.36 0.82 17.52
C SER A 80 6.49 -0.34 18.02
N ASP A 81 5.24 -0.47 17.54
CA ASP A 81 4.41 -1.66 17.79
C ASP A 81 5.05 -2.87 17.06
N PRO A 82 5.43 -3.94 17.80
CA PRO A 82 6.04 -5.12 17.20
C PRO A 82 5.09 -5.93 16.32
N HIS A 83 3.80 -5.60 16.31
CA HIS A 83 2.78 -6.32 15.56
C HIS A 83 2.13 -5.41 14.51
N SER A 84 0.95 -4.83 14.79
CA SER A 84 0.28 -3.87 13.91
C SER A 84 -0.72 -3.04 14.72
N ASN A 85 -1.13 -1.91 14.14
CA ASN A 85 -2.37 -1.26 14.55
C ASN A 85 -3.59 -2.01 14.00
N VAL A 86 -4.78 -1.43 14.15
CA VAL A 86 -6.00 -1.94 13.52
C VAL A 86 -5.89 -1.75 12.00
N LEU A 87 -6.05 -2.85 11.27
CA LEU A 87 -6.06 -2.90 9.82
C LEU A 87 -7.52 -3.03 9.34
N TYR A 88 -8.01 -2.03 8.62
CA TYR A 88 -9.41 -1.95 8.17
C TYR A 88 -9.59 -2.69 6.83
N ALA A 89 -9.39 -4.01 6.83
CA ALA A 89 -9.51 -4.83 5.63
C ALA A 89 -10.92 -4.77 5.02
N HIS A 90 -12.00 -4.59 5.78
CA HIS A 90 -13.40 -4.56 5.31
C HIS A 90 -13.88 -5.75 4.44
N PRO A 91 -14.95 -6.45 4.86
CA PRO A 91 -15.83 -6.12 5.98
C PRO A 91 -15.22 -6.42 7.35
N LEU A 92 -14.13 -7.20 7.40
CA LEU A 92 -13.39 -7.50 8.61
C LEU A 92 -12.41 -6.40 8.96
N MET A 93 -12.26 -6.10 10.24
CA MET A 93 -11.09 -5.42 10.75
C MET A 93 -10.20 -6.47 11.41
N VAL A 94 -8.88 -6.31 11.33
CA VAL A 94 -7.93 -7.22 11.98
C VAL A 94 -6.84 -6.47 12.72
N LYS A 95 -6.25 -7.09 13.76
CA LYS A 95 -5.10 -6.51 14.48
C LYS A 95 -4.15 -7.62 14.92
N ALA A 96 -2.88 -7.53 14.53
CA ALA A 96 -1.87 -8.48 14.96
C ALA A 96 -1.46 -8.24 16.42
N VAL A 97 -1.26 -9.32 17.18
CA VAL A 97 -0.70 -9.33 18.54
C VAL A 97 0.20 -10.56 18.72
N GLY A 98 1.01 -10.62 19.78
CA GLY A 98 1.97 -11.72 19.96
C GLY A 98 1.37 -13.13 20.01
N THR A 99 0.11 -13.27 20.43
CA THR A 99 -0.60 -14.56 20.50
C THR A 99 -1.39 -14.90 19.23
N GLY A 100 -1.40 -14.02 18.23
CA GLY A 100 -2.04 -14.27 16.93
C GLY A 100 -2.77 -13.06 16.34
N LEU A 101 -3.86 -13.31 15.61
CA LEU A 101 -4.63 -12.27 14.92
C LEU A 101 -5.99 -12.06 15.58
N ARG A 102 -6.24 -10.82 16.03
CA ARG A 102 -7.56 -10.37 16.48
C ARG A 102 -8.40 -10.03 15.27
N ILE A 103 -9.67 -10.46 15.28
CA ILE A 103 -10.63 -10.23 14.21
C ILE A 103 -11.88 -9.56 14.79
N GLY A 104 -12.42 -8.59 14.05
CA GLY A 104 -13.59 -7.83 14.45
C GLY A 104 -14.42 -7.33 13.28
N HIS A 105 -15.66 -6.94 13.58
CA HIS A 105 -16.55 -6.21 12.70
C HIS A 105 -17.50 -5.33 13.53
N THR A 106 -17.68 -4.10 13.10
CA THR A 106 -18.64 -3.17 13.70
C THR A 106 -19.71 -2.88 12.67
N PRO A 107 -20.97 -3.28 12.89
CA PRO A 107 -22.02 -3.08 11.90
C PRO A 107 -22.72 -1.72 12.02
N THR A 108 -22.46 -0.99 13.09
CA THR A 108 -23.16 0.24 13.45
C THR A 108 -22.18 1.39 13.60
N HIS A 109 -22.44 2.49 12.91
CA HIS A 109 -21.72 3.73 13.12
C HIS A 109 -22.02 4.31 14.51
N VAL A 110 -21.11 5.14 14.99
CA VAL A 110 -21.36 6.08 16.06
C VAL A 110 -20.99 7.49 15.60
N PHE A 111 -21.62 8.48 16.21
CA PHE A 111 -21.20 9.87 16.11
C PHE A 111 -20.42 10.21 17.38
N ALA A 112 -19.14 10.53 17.25
CA ALA A 112 -18.32 11.01 18.36
C ALA A 112 -17.74 12.37 18.00
N ALA A 113 -18.02 13.39 18.82
CA ALA A 113 -17.76 14.78 18.48
C ALA A 113 -18.36 15.15 17.10
N ASN A 114 -17.52 15.43 16.10
CA ASN A 114 -17.93 15.77 14.73
C ASN A 114 -17.66 14.63 13.73
N ASP A 115 -17.27 13.46 14.22
CA ASP A 115 -16.82 12.35 13.38
C ASP A 115 -17.92 11.29 13.22
N TYR A 116 -17.96 10.69 12.03
CA TYR A 116 -18.77 9.52 11.69
C TYR A 116 -17.86 8.31 11.61
N LEU A 117 -17.95 7.40 12.57
CA LEU A 117 -16.98 6.31 12.68
C LEU A 117 -17.64 4.95 12.88
N TYR A 118 -16.94 3.92 12.41
CA TYR A 118 -17.20 2.52 12.67
C TYR A 118 -16.08 2.00 13.57
N PRO A 119 -16.19 2.14 14.90
CA PRO A 119 -15.07 1.91 15.80
C PRO A 119 -14.60 0.46 15.77
N TRP A 120 -13.29 0.25 15.95
CA TRP A 120 -12.74 -1.09 16.18
C TRP A 120 -13.46 -1.81 17.33
N SER A 121 -13.88 -3.05 17.07
CA SER A 121 -14.51 -3.92 18.06
C SER A 121 -14.04 -5.35 17.83
N GLN A 122 -13.19 -5.87 18.72
CA GLN A 122 -12.70 -7.25 18.66
C GLN A 122 -13.81 -8.24 19.03
N GLN A 123 -13.93 -9.32 18.25
CA GLN A 123 -14.81 -10.45 18.57
C GLN A 123 -14.05 -11.75 18.84
N LEU A 124 -12.91 -12.00 18.20
CA LEU A 124 -12.13 -13.21 18.47
C LEU A 124 -10.65 -13.02 18.20
N THR A 125 -9.82 -13.91 18.75
CA THR A 125 -8.41 -14.05 18.40
C THR A 125 -8.16 -15.46 17.85
N VAL A 126 -7.51 -15.56 16.70
CA VAL A 126 -7.00 -16.83 16.15
C VAL A 126 -5.50 -16.91 16.43
N GLY A 127 -5.05 -18.05 16.92
CA GLY A 127 -3.64 -18.31 17.23
C GLY A 127 -3.31 -19.79 17.21
N VAL A 128 -2.11 -20.12 17.71
CA VAL A 128 -1.65 -21.49 17.91
C VAL A 128 -1.38 -21.71 19.39
N ALA A 129 -1.70 -22.89 19.92
CA ALA A 129 -1.50 -23.20 21.33
C ALA A 129 0.00 -23.07 21.69
N GLY A 130 0.31 -22.15 22.61
CA GLY A 130 1.69 -21.86 23.03
C GLY A 130 2.35 -20.69 22.30
N LEU A 131 1.78 -20.21 21.18
CA LEU A 131 2.35 -19.13 20.38
C LEU A 131 2.50 -17.84 21.19
N ALA A 132 3.72 -17.32 21.21
CA ALA A 132 4.05 -16.03 21.82
C ALA A 132 5.13 -15.34 20.98
N ALA A 133 4.78 -14.95 19.75
CA ALA A 133 5.70 -14.29 18.85
C ALA A 133 6.08 -12.90 19.38
N ALA A 134 7.38 -12.61 19.43
CA ALA A 134 7.88 -11.30 19.85
C ALA A 134 7.53 -10.18 18.84
N GLN A 135 7.33 -10.54 17.57
CA GLN A 135 6.99 -9.63 16.47
C GLN A 135 6.13 -10.35 15.43
N THR A 136 5.29 -9.60 14.73
CA THR A 136 4.61 -10.04 13.50
C THR A 136 5.27 -9.38 12.30
N ARG A 137 5.45 -10.13 11.22
CA ARG A 137 6.13 -9.66 10.00
C ARG A 137 5.22 -9.81 8.79
N THR A 138 5.38 -8.94 7.81
CA THR A 138 4.79 -9.11 6.48
C THR A 138 5.48 -10.25 5.76
N HIS A 139 4.71 -11.22 5.27
CA HIS A 139 5.22 -12.39 4.55
C HIS A 139 5.08 -12.24 3.03
N GLY A 140 3.97 -11.66 2.58
CA GLY A 140 3.67 -11.34 1.19
C GLY A 140 2.44 -10.46 1.10
N TYR A 141 2.15 -9.96 -0.10
CA TYR A 141 0.96 -9.19 -0.41
C TYR A 141 0.60 -9.36 -1.89
N GLY A 142 -0.68 -9.15 -2.20
CA GLY A 142 -1.17 -8.84 -3.54
C GLY A 142 -1.62 -7.37 -3.60
N ASP A 143 -2.33 -6.99 -4.66
CA ASP A 143 -2.73 -5.60 -4.88
C ASP A 143 -3.65 -5.01 -3.81
N TRP A 144 -4.42 -5.84 -3.10
CA TRP A 144 -5.23 -5.40 -1.95
C TRP A 144 -5.37 -6.50 -0.87
N THR A 145 -4.44 -7.44 -0.84
CA THR A 145 -4.35 -8.52 0.15
C THR A 145 -2.97 -8.52 0.81
N ALA A 146 -2.89 -8.94 2.07
CA ALA A 146 -1.64 -9.08 2.81
C ALA A 146 -1.61 -10.38 3.61
N THR A 147 -0.43 -10.96 3.72
CA THR A 147 -0.16 -12.14 4.56
C THR A 147 0.76 -11.74 5.71
N ALA A 148 0.25 -11.82 6.93
CA ALA A 148 1.02 -11.61 8.15
C ALA A 148 1.58 -12.94 8.67
N ARG A 149 2.79 -12.93 9.24
CA ARG A 149 3.45 -14.11 9.79
C ARG A 149 3.93 -13.91 11.22
N TRP A 150 3.62 -14.89 12.06
CA TRP A 150 4.09 -15.09 13.42
C TRP A 150 5.00 -16.30 13.45
N ALA A 151 6.11 -16.18 14.18
CA ALA A 151 6.98 -17.31 14.46
C ALA A 151 7.66 -17.11 15.81
N ASP A 152 7.74 -18.17 16.60
CA ASP A 152 8.63 -18.29 17.75
C ASP A 152 9.50 -19.57 17.60
N GLU A 153 10.05 -20.09 18.70
CA GLU A 153 10.93 -21.27 18.65
C GLU A 153 10.21 -22.56 18.23
N ALA A 154 8.89 -22.64 18.38
CA ALA A 154 8.13 -23.88 18.22
C ALA A 154 6.91 -23.75 17.32
N GLN A 155 6.24 -22.59 17.28
CA GLN A 155 5.02 -22.36 16.54
C GLN A 155 5.23 -21.40 15.36
N THR A 156 4.50 -21.65 14.28
CA THR A 156 4.32 -20.67 13.21
C THR A 156 2.85 -20.48 12.89
N MET A 157 2.49 -19.26 12.50
CA MET A 157 1.19 -18.94 11.96
C MET A 157 1.33 -17.94 10.82
N GLU A 158 0.58 -18.14 9.76
CA GLU A 158 0.35 -17.17 8.70
C GLU A 158 -1.13 -16.85 8.61
N ALA A 159 -1.47 -15.59 8.30
CA ALA A 159 -2.83 -15.15 8.13
C ALA A 159 -2.95 -14.23 6.90
N THR A 160 -3.75 -14.63 5.92
CA THR A 160 -4.03 -13.85 4.71
C THR A 160 -5.41 -13.21 4.80
N PHE A 161 -5.45 -11.89 4.60
CA PHE A 161 -6.63 -11.04 4.65
C PHE A 161 -6.51 -9.93 3.60
N GLY A 162 -7.60 -9.22 3.31
CA GLY A 162 -7.57 -8.15 2.32
C GLY A 162 -8.89 -7.44 2.17
N HIS A 163 -8.87 -6.36 1.39
CA HIS A 163 -10.09 -5.70 0.97
C HIS A 163 -11.06 -6.67 0.32
N GLY A 164 -12.35 -6.53 0.65
CA GLY A 164 -13.42 -7.33 0.07
C GLY A 164 -13.50 -8.78 0.57
N LEU A 165 -12.56 -9.26 1.36
CA LEU A 165 -12.61 -10.64 1.86
C LEU A 165 -13.44 -10.70 3.15
N PRO A 166 -14.59 -11.41 3.16
CA PRO A 166 -15.27 -11.75 4.40
C PRO A 166 -14.55 -12.90 5.13
N PHE A 167 -13.45 -13.43 4.57
CA PHE A 167 -12.61 -14.49 5.11
C PHE A 167 -11.25 -13.97 5.61
N VAL A 168 -10.67 -14.68 6.56
CA VAL A 168 -9.23 -14.72 6.82
C VAL A 168 -8.78 -16.18 6.75
N PHE A 169 -7.70 -16.43 6.02
CA PHE A 169 -7.15 -17.76 5.79
C PHE A 169 -5.90 -17.96 6.63
N PHE A 170 -5.79 -19.10 7.31
CA PHE A 170 -4.71 -19.36 8.25
C PHE A 170 -3.96 -20.64 7.92
N GLN A 171 -2.63 -20.57 7.97
CA GLN A 171 -1.76 -21.73 8.03
C GLN A 171 -1.06 -21.76 9.40
N VAL A 172 -1.07 -22.88 10.09
CA VAL A 172 -0.62 -23.04 11.48
C VAL A 172 0.22 -24.30 11.64
N THR A 173 1.36 -24.19 12.32
CA THR A 173 2.20 -25.35 12.65
C THR A 173 2.73 -25.26 14.09
N GLY A 174 3.17 -26.39 14.65
CA GLY A 174 3.82 -26.42 15.96
C GLY A 174 2.88 -26.46 17.17
N GLY A 175 1.56 -26.56 16.96
CA GLY A 175 0.55 -26.69 18.00
C GLY A 175 -0.87 -26.75 17.45
N ASN A 176 -1.85 -26.94 18.33
CA ASN A 176 -3.27 -26.89 17.95
C ASN A 176 -3.66 -25.47 17.51
N ALA A 177 -4.55 -25.36 16.53
CA ALA A 177 -5.23 -24.11 16.23
C ALA A 177 -6.11 -23.70 17.42
N VAL A 178 -6.11 -22.41 17.75
CA VAL A 178 -6.85 -21.84 18.88
C VAL A 178 -7.72 -20.69 18.39
N VAL A 179 -9.03 -20.77 18.66
CA VAL A 179 -9.98 -19.68 18.48
C VAL A 179 -10.45 -19.23 19.85
N THR A 180 -10.15 -17.98 20.21
CA THR A 180 -10.50 -17.39 21.51
C THR A 180 -11.57 -16.31 21.32
N PRO A 181 -12.85 -16.61 21.59
CA PRO A 181 -13.91 -15.60 21.57
C PRO A 181 -13.70 -14.51 22.62
N GLU A 182 -14.05 -13.27 22.28
CA GLU A 182 -14.01 -12.13 23.19
C GLU A 182 -15.30 -12.06 24.02
N GLY A 183 -15.20 -12.40 25.30
CA GLY A 183 -16.33 -12.44 26.22
C GLY A 183 -17.27 -13.62 25.99
N GLY A 184 -18.55 -13.43 26.30
CA GLY A 184 -19.57 -14.47 26.12
C GLY A 184 -19.86 -14.76 24.64
N PHE A 185 -19.97 -16.05 24.30
CA PHE A 185 -20.27 -16.49 22.94
C PHE A 185 -21.27 -17.65 22.93
N THR A 186 -21.87 -17.91 21.78
CA THR A 186 -22.74 -19.07 21.53
C THR A 186 -22.25 -19.84 20.33
N THR A 187 -22.11 -21.16 20.47
CA THR A 187 -21.90 -22.08 19.34
C THR A 187 -23.26 -22.59 18.87
N TRP A 188 -23.76 -22.04 17.77
CA TRP A 188 -25.07 -22.39 17.19
C TRP A 188 -24.98 -23.44 16.07
N TYR A 189 -23.76 -23.71 15.58
CA TYR A 189 -23.47 -24.79 14.65
C TYR A 189 -22.15 -25.46 15.04
N ASN A 190 -22.11 -26.80 15.01
CA ASN A 190 -20.91 -27.60 15.28
C ASN A 190 -21.04 -28.95 14.59
N GLN A 191 -20.62 -29.03 13.33
CA GLN A 191 -20.72 -30.24 12.51
C GLN A 191 -19.54 -30.31 11.54
N ASP A 192 -18.97 -31.51 11.38
CA ASP A 192 -17.90 -31.82 10.41
C ASP A 192 -16.73 -30.82 10.45
N GLY A 193 -16.19 -30.53 11.63
CA GLY A 193 -15.08 -29.59 11.80
C GLY A 193 -15.42 -28.10 11.63
N THR A 194 -16.68 -27.77 11.33
CA THR A 194 -17.14 -26.39 11.19
C THR A 194 -17.88 -25.91 12.44
N LEU A 195 -17.56 -24.70 12.91
CA LEU A 195 -18.29 -24.01 13.96
C LEU A 195 -19.03 -22.78 13.41
N GLY A 196 -20.26 -22.58 13.87
CA GLY A 196 -20.96 -21.30 13.78
C GLY A 196 -20.98 -20.65 15.15
N LEU A 197 -20.33 -19.51 15.28
CA LEU A 197 -20.22 -18.75 16.53
C LEU A 197 -21.03 -17.46 16.44
N THR A 198 -21.62 -17.04 17.55
CA THR A 198 -22.15 -15.68 17.73
C THR A 198 -21.43 -15.04 18.90
N ILE A 199 -20.78 -13.90 18.66
CA ILE A 199 -19.96 -13.18 19.64
C ILE A 199 -20.36 -11.71 19.60
N GLN A 200 -20.87 -11.19 20.71
CA GLN A 200 -21.35 -9.80 20.81
C GLN A 200 -22.31 -9.41 19.66
N GLY A 201 -23.17 -10.34 19.24
CA GLY A 201 -24.14 -10.14 18.15
C GLY A 201 -23.59 -10.25 16.73
N ARG A 202 -22.30 -10.56 16.54
CA ARG A 202 -21.70 -10.84 15.22
C ARG A 202 -21.59 -12.34 15.01
N HIS A 203 -21.72 -12.79 13.78
CA HIS A 203 -21.73 -14.21 13.43
C HIS A 203 -20.46 -14.60 12.68
N TYR A 204 -19.83 -15.71 13.08
CA TYR A 204 -18.61 -16.20 12.47
C TYR A 204 -18.71 -17.68 12.11
N GLY A 205 -18.18 -18.04 10.95
CA GLY A 205 -17.88 -19.42 10.59
C GLY A 205 -16.42 -19.73 10.87
N VAL A 206 -16.15 -20.85 11.52
CA VAL A 206 -14.80 -21.40 11.70
C VAL A 206 -14.75 -22.70 10.92
N PHE A 207 -13.91 -22.78 9.89
CA PHE A 207 -13.87 -23.92 8.97
C PHE A 207 -12.52 -24.62 9.10
N ALA A 208 -12.53 -25.77 9.77
CA ALA A 208 -11.39 -26.67 9.83
C ALA A 208 -11.52 -27.77 8.76
N PRO A 209 -10.42 -28.49 8.45
CA PRO A 209 -10.42 -29.61 7.53
C PRO A 209 -11.43 -30.68 7.93
N THR A 210 -11.96 -31.41 6.96
CA THR A 210 -12.90 -32.52 7.21
C THR A 210 -12.30 -33.54 8.20
N GLY A 211 -13.12 -33.96 9.16
CA GLY A 211 -12.72 -34.86 10.25
C GLY A 211 -12.16 -34.14 11.48
N SER A 212 -11.96 -32.82 11.43
CA SER A 212 -11.55 -32.04 12.59
C SER A 212 -12.64 -32.01 13.67
N THR A 213 -12.18 -31.95 14.92
CA THR A 213 -13.05 -31.74 16.09
C THR A 213 -12.59 -30.53 16.87
N TRP A 214 -13.53 -29.81 17.47
CA TRP A 214 -13.24 -28.69 18.35
C TRP A 214 -13.52 -29.06 19.80
N THR A 215 -12.59 -28.68 20.68
CA THR A 215 -12.67 -28.94 22.12
C THR A 215 -12.54 -27.65 22.92
N GLY A 216 -12.96 -27.69 24.19
CA GLY A 216 -12.96 -26.53 25.09
C GLY A 216 -14.32 -25.82 25.14
N SER A 217 -14.56 -25.10 26.24
CA SER A 217 -15.70 -24.18 26.40
C SER A 217 -15.26 -22.72 26.22
N GLY A 218 -14.19 -22.53 25.45
CA GLY A 218 -13.36 -21.32 25.38
C GLY A 218 -12.03 -21.50 26.14
N PRO A 219 -10.89 -21.05 25.60
CA PRO A 219 -10.58 -20.97 24.16
C PRO A 219 -10.88 -22.32 23.46
N LEU A 220 -11.32 -22.27 22.21
CA LEU A 220 -11.64 -23.45 21.40
C LEU A 220 -10.40 -23.95 20.68
N GLN A 221 -10.14 -25.25 20.72
CA GLN A 221 -8.93 -25.83 20.14
C GLN A 221 -9.23 -26.98 19.19
N SER A 222 -8.43 -27.09 18.13
CA SER A 222 -8.44 -28.22 17.20
C SER A 222 -7.03 -28.59 16.77
N SER A 223 -6.76 -29.89 16.64
CA SER A 223 -5.57 -30.38 15.96
C SER A 223 -5.70 -30.35 14.44
N LEU A 224 -6.81 -29.80 13.91
CA LEU A 224 -7.13 -29.72 12.48
C LEU A 224 -7.03 -31.07 11.75
N ASN A 225 -7.33 -32.16 12.47
CA ASN A 225 -7.18 -33.52 11.97
C ASN A 225 -5.78 -33.81 11.38
N GLY A 226 -4.74 -33.20 11.96
CA GLY A 226 -3.35 -33.34 11.53
C GLY A 226 -2.96 -32.51 10.30
N GLN A 227 -3.86 -31.68 9.77
CA GLN A 227 -3.52 -30.66 8.77
C GLN A 227 -3.09 -29.36 9.44
N ASP A 228 -2.75 -28.36 8.63
CA ASP A 228 -2.18 -27.10 9.04
C ASP A 228 -3.02 -25.88 8.63
N TYR A 229 -4.23 -26.05 8.09
CA TYR A 229 -5.03 -24.93 7.59
C TYR A 229 -6.39 -24.79 8.27
N LEU A 230 -6.87 -23.56 8.38
CA LEU A 230 -8.25 -23.23 8.74
C LEU A 230 -8.64 -21.85 8.19
N SER A 231 -9.93 -21.58 8.05
CA SER A 231 -10.40 -20.23 7.71
C SER A 231 -11.49 -19.75 8.67
N ILE A 232 -11.56 -18.43 8.83
CA ILE A 232 -12.61 -17.74 9.59
C ILE A 232 -13.38 -16.86 8.61
N ALA A 233 -14.71 -16.89 8.66
CA ALA A 233 -15.54 -15.95 7.90
C ALA A 233 -16.46 -15.13 8.80
N LEU A 234 -16.67 -13.86 8.45
CA LEU A 234 -17.79 -13.06 8.95
C LEU A 234 -19.07 -13.47 8.22
N LEU A 235 -20.03 -14.02 8.94
CA LEU A 235 -21.31 -14.44 8.37
C LEU A 235 -22.36 -13.31 8.47
N PRO A 236 -23.18 -13.08 7.43
CA PRO A 236 -24.27 -12.09 7.48
C PRO A 236 -25.35 -12.40 8.53
N ASP A 237 -25.57 -13.67 8.86
CA ASP A 237 -26.53 -14.14 9.85
C ASP A 237 -26.13 -15.50 10.44
N ALA A 238 -26.82 -15.93 11.50
CA ALA A 238 -26.67 -17.25 12.11
C ALA A 238 -27.69 -18.27 11.56
N GLN A 239 -27.71 -18.49 10.25
CA GLN A 239 -28.56 -19.50 9.62
C GLN A 239 -27.75 -20.68 9.05
N PRO A 240 -28.26 -21.92 9.12
CA PRO A 240 -27.63 -23.09 8.51
C PRO A 240 -27.34 -22.94 7.01
N ALA A 241 -28.21 -22.26 6.26
CA ALA A 241 -28.02 -22.02 4.84
C ALA A 241 -26.80 -21.11 4.57
N THR A 242 -26.61 -20.09 5.40
CA THR A 242 -25.51 -19.12 5.28
C THR A 242 -24.16 -19.77 5.58
N ILE A 243 -24.05 -20.53 6.67
CA ILE A 243 -22.79 -21.23 6.96
C ILE A 243 -22.48 -22.32 5.94
N ALA A 244 -23.50 -23.00 5.39
CA ALA A 244 -23.31 -23.97 4.31
C ALA A 244 -22.81 -23.28 3.02
N LEU A 245 -23.34 -22.11 2.68
CA LEU A 245 -22.85 -21.29 1.57
C LEU A 245 -21.38 -20.93 1.78
N PHE A 246 -21.01 -20.35 2.94
CA PHE A 246 -19.63 -19.96 3.21
C PHE A 246 -18.67 -21.15 3.27
N ARG A 247 -19.11 -22.30 3.82
CA ARG A 247 -18.31 -23.52 3.86
C ARG A 247 -17.88 -24.00 2.48
N LYS A 248 -18.74 -23.81 1.46
CA LYS A 248 -18.44 -24.12 0.06
C LYS A 248 -17.16 -23.41 -0.43
N HIS A 249 -16.90 -22.20 0.05
CA HIS A 249 -15.78 -21.34 -0.35
C HIS A 249 -14.63 -21.33 0.67
N ALA A 250 -14.84 -21.89 1.86
CA ALA A 250 -13.94 -21.75 3.01
C ALA A 250 -12.55 -22.38 2.82
N TYR A 251 -12.40 -23.27 1.83
CA TYR A 251 -11.17 -24.00 1.54
C TYR A 251 -10.41 -23.46 0.31
N ALA A 252 -10.96 -22.47 -0.40
CA ALA A 252 -10.27 -21.76 -1.47
C ALA A 252 -9.48 -20.60 -0.88
N PHE A 253 -8.25 -20.89 -0.44
CA PHE A 253 -7.41 -19.91 0.24
C PHE A 253 -6.90 -18.91 -0.77
N VAL A 254 -7.15 -17.63 -0.52
CA VAL A 254 -6.63 -16.57 -1.39
C VAL A 254 -5.11 -16.49 -1.24
N THR A 255 -4.39 -16.65 -2.34
CA THR A 255 -2.92 -16.60 -2.40
C THR A 255 -2.40 -15.30 -2.98
N ASP A 256 -3.19 -14.64 -3.83
CA ASP A 256 -2.85 -13.35 -4.44
C ASP A 256 -4.10 -12.53 -4.79
N SER A 257 -3.92 -11.24 -5.05
CA SER A 257 -4.93 -10.37 -5.64
C SER A 257 -4.33 -9.48 -6.72
N THR A 258 -5.02 -9.38 -7.87
CA THR A 258 -4.53 -8.67 -9.05
C THR A 258 -5.62 -7.80 -9.68
N VAL A 259 -5.28 -6.54 -9.94
CA VAL A 259 -6.08 -5.61 -10.74
C VAL A 259 -5.45 -5.50 -12.13
N ASP A 260 -6.31 -5.55 -13.13
CA ASP A 260 -6.00 -5.21 -14.52
C ASP A 260 -7.01 -4.18 -15.01
N TRP A 261 -6.60 -3.31 -15.93
CA TRP A 261 -7.50 -2.35 -16.54
C TRP A 261 -7.25 -2.20 -18.04
N GLN A 262 -8.33 -1.89 -18.75
CA GLN A 262 -8.31 -1.55 -20.15
C GLN A 262 -9.09 -0.27 -20.39
N TYR A 263 -8.41 0.74 -20.92
CA TYR A 263 -9.06 1.95 -21.40
C TYR A 263 -9.39 1.81 -22.89
N ASN A 264 -10.66 1.94 -23.24
CA ASN A 264 -11.13 2.02 -24.61
C ASN A 264 -11.32 3.50 -25.00
N GLU A 265 -10.38 4.04 -25.77
CA GLU A 265 -10.39 5.43 -26.20
C GLU A 265 -11.61 5.79 -27.07
N ALA A 266 -12.09 4.85 -27.91
CA ALA A 266 -13.23 5.11 -28.79
C ALA A 266 -14.55 5.29 -28.03
N THR A 267 -14.69 4.65 -26.87
CA THR A 267 -15.89 4.75 -26.01
C THR A 267 -15.65 5.58 -24.75
N ALA A 268 -14.42 6.01 -24.50
CA ALA A 268 -13.96 6.60 -23.24
C ALA A 268 -14.37 5.77 -22.00
N LEU A 269 -14.33 4.43 -22.11
CA LEU A 269 -14.65 3.54 -20.99
C LEU A 269 -13.37 2.94 -20.42
N LEU A 270 -13.23 3.00 -19.10
CA LEU A 270 -12.25 2.25 -18.33
C LEU A 270 -12.94 1.01 -17.76
N GLN A 271 -12.52 -0.17 -18.23
CA GLN A 271 -12.92 -1.43 -17.66
C GLN A 271 -11.82 -1.91 -16.71
N THR A 272 -12.17 -2.24 -15.47
CA THR A 272 -11.24 -2.74 -14.46
C THR A 272 -11.67 -4.14 -14.05
N THR A 273 -10.75 -5.09 -14.06
CA THR A 273 -10.95 -6.49 -13.64
C THR A 273 -10.22 -6.70 -12.31
N TYR A 274 -10.93 -7.23 -11.33
CA TYR A 274 -10.41 -7.58 -10.01
C TYR A 274 -10.42 -9.09 -9.87
N THR A 275 -9.27 -9.69 -9.56
CA THR A 275 -9.13 -11.13 -9.39
C THR A 275 -8.49 -11.45 -8.05
N TYR A 276 -9.08 -12.37 -7.30
CA TYR A 276 -8.38 -13.13 -6.27
C TYR A 276 -7.92 -14.45 -6.84
N GLU A 277 -6.65 -14.78 -6.67
CA GLU A 277 -6.14 -16.11 -6.98
C GLU A 277 -6.34 -17.00 -5.75
N THR A 278 -6.77 -18.24 -5.97
CA THR A 278 -7.05 -19.19 -4.90
C THR A 278 -6.29 -20.50 -5.06
N GLU A 279 -5.93 -21.10 -3.93
CA GLU A 279 -5.48 -22.48 -3.83
C GLU A 279 -6.52 -23.28 -3.02
N LEU A 280 -7.03 -24.37 -3.61
CA LEU A 280 -7.99 -25.24 -2.95
C LEU A 280 -7.29 -26.20 -1.96
N MET A 281 -7.41 -25.91 -0.67
CA MET A 281 -6.81 -26.71 0.41
C MET A 281 -7.51 -28.06 0.63
N GLU A 282 -8.80 -28.15 0.28
CA GLU A 282 -9.60 -29.37 0.44
C GLU A 282 -10.67 -29.49 -0.63
N SER A 283 -10.70 -30.65 -1.32
CA SER A 283 -11.81 -31.05 -2.18
C SER A 283 -12.66 -32.14 -1.50
N ASN A 284 -13.80 -31.75 -0.91
CA ASN A 284 -14.73 -32.66 -0.22
C ASN A 284 -16.07 -32.88 -0.96
N GLY A 285 -16.09 -32.62 -2.27
CA GLY A 285 -17.29 -32.73 -3.12
C GLY A 285 -18.28 -31.56 -3.00
N THR A 286 -18.11 -30.69 -1.99
CA THR A 286 -18.87 -29.43 -1.87
C THR A 286 -18.00 -28.20 -2.01
N SER A 287 -16.72 -28.27 -1.65
CA SER A 287 -15.78 -27.16 -1.86
C SER A 287 -15.71 -26.74 -3.32
N VAL A 288 -15.59 -25.44 -3.54
CA VAL A 288 -15.26 -24.85 -4.85
C VAL A 288 -14.00 -24.02 -4.73
N ASP A 289 -13.21 -24.00 -5.80
CA ASP A 289 -11.98 -23.22 -5.91
C ASP A 289 -12.29 -21.76 -6.31
N GLN A 290 -13.05 -21.09 -5.45
CA GLN A 290 -13.50 -19.70 -5.62
C GLN A 290 -13.75 -19.09 -4.23
N THR A 291 -13.34 -17.85 -4.00
CA THR A 291 -13.67 -17.13 -2.76
C THR A 291 -15.05 -16.45 -2.83
N MET A 292 -15.46 -15.80 -1.75
CA MET A 292 -16.56 -14.83 -1.76
C MET A 292 -16.01 -13.42 -1.58
N THR A 293 -16.63 -12.44 -2.23
CA THR A 293 -16.12 -11.06 -2.27
C THR A 293 -17.21 -10.06 -1.89
N ALA A 294 -16.90 -9.13 -0.99
CA ALA A 294 -17.75 -8.03 -0.60
C ALA A 294 -17.35 -6.76 -1.37
N LEU A 295 -18.16 -6.35 -2.35
CA LEU A 295 -17.89 -5.19 -3.19
C LEU A 295 -18.25 -3.90 -2.47
N TYR A 296 -17.37 -2.89 -2.52
CA TYR A 296 -17.69 -1.53 -2.09
C TYR A 296 -18.75 -0.89 -2.98
N ARG A 297 -19.33 0.22 -2.50
CA ARG A 297 -20.37 0.97 -3.24
C ARG A 297 -19.95 1.38 -4.63
N HIS A 298 -18.74 1.89 -4.80
CA HIS A 298 -18.25 2.30 -6.11
C HIS A 298 -18.07 1.10 -7.07
N GLN A 299 -17.89 -0.11 -6.56
CA GLN A 299 -17.74 -1.32 -7.38
C GLN A 299 -19.12 -1.88 -7.77
N TRP A 300 -20.01 -2.10 -6.81
CA TRP A 300 -21.30 -2.72 -7.12
C TRP A 300 -22.26 -1.80 -7.90
N LEU A 301 -22.03 -0.49 -7.92
CA LEU A 301 -22.74 0.44 -8.81
C LEU A 301 -22.32 0.30 -10.28
N ASN A 302 -21.11 -0.21 -10.52
CA ASN A 302 -20.46 -0.19 -11.83
C ASN A 302 -20.15 -1.60 -12.37
N THR A 303 -20.65 -2.65 -11.72
CA THR A 303 -20.51 -4.04 -12.18
C THR A 303 -21.83 -4.57 -12.73
N THR A 304 -21.75 -5.51 -13.69
CA THR A 304 -22.89 -6.31 -14.16
C THR A 304 -23.00 -7.66 -13.47
N ALA A 305 -22.08 -7.98 -12.53
CA ALA A 305 -22.10 -9.24 -11.79
C ALA A 305 -23.39 -9.39 -10.97
N THR A 306 -23.93 -10.61 -10.92
CA THR A 306 -25.10 -10.92 -10.08
C THR A 306 -24.65 -11.04 -8.62
N LEU A 307 -25.17 -10.15 -7.76
CA LEU A 307 -24.85 -10.13 -6.34
C LEU A 307 -25.85 -10.97 -5.54
N THR A 308 -25.42 -11.46 -4.38
CA THR A 308 -26.30 -12.13 -3.42
C THR A 308 -27.24 -11.13 -2.74
N GLY A 309 -28.16 -11.63 -1.90
CA GLY A 309 -28.99 -10.79 -1.03
C GLY A 309 -28.27 -10.26 0.22
N TYR A 310 -27.02 -10.68 0.47
CA TYR A 310 -26.27 -10.33 1.67
C TYR A 310 -25.43 -9.07 1.49
N ALA A 311 -25.26 -8.33 2.57
CA ALA A 311 -24.43 -7.13 2.62
C ALA A 311 -23.84 -6.91 4.02
N TYR A 312 -22.74 -6.17 4.08
CA TYR A 312 -22.13 -5.70 5.31
C TYR A 312 -22.13 -4.17 5.34
N PRO A 313 -22.60 -3.53 6.41
CA PRO A 313 -22.41 -2.09 6.60
C PRO A 313 -20.93 -1.76 6.83
N SER A 314 -20.45 -0.67 6.25
CA SER A 314 -19.14 -0.09 6.51
C SER A 314 -19.20 1.45 6.49
N VAL A 315 -18.09 2.10 6.85
CA VAL A 315 -17.96 3.57 6.77
C VAL A 315 -18.16 4.10 5.34
N ASN A 316 -17.86 3.28 4.33
CA ASN A 316 -18.03 3.58 2.90
C ASN A 316 -19.41 3.16 2.35
N GLY A 317 -20.37 2.89 3.24
CA GLY A 317 -21.71 2.42 2.92
C GLY A 317 -21.84 0.90 2.90
N GLN A 318 -22.88 0.39 2.27
CA GLN A 318 -23.11 -1.06 2.18
C GLN A 318 -22.12 -1.71 1.23
N MET A 319 -21.41 -2.73 1.71
CA MET A 319 -20.65 -3.66 0.88
C MET A 319 -21.53 -4.85 0.52
N LYS A 320 -21.71 -5.14 -0.78
CA LYS A 320 -22.60 -6.21 -1.24
C LYS A 320 -21.81 -7.46 -1.56
N LEU A 321 -22.33 -8.62 -1.14
CA LEU A 321 -21.64 -9.89 -1.28
C LEU A 321 -21.87 -10.52 -2.66
N TYR A 322 -20.79 -10.96 -3.29
CA TYR A 322 -20.69 -11.67 -4.56
C TYR A 322 -20.06 -13.05 -4.32
N GLU A 323 -20.56 -14.07 -5.02
CA GLU A 323 -20.01 -15.43 -5.02
C GLU A 323 -19.09 -15.59 -6.23
N GLY A 324 -17.78 -15.41 -6.03
CA GLY A 324 -16.78 -15.55 -7.09
C GLY A 324 -15.50 -14.79 -6.79
N SER A 325 -14.40 -15.23 -7.39
CA SER A 325 -13.07 -14.62 -7.22
C SER A 325 -12.77 -13.49 -8.19
N THR A 326 -13.56 -13.33 -9.25
CA THR A 326 -13.31 -12.32 -10.29
C THR A 326 -14.57 -11.53 -10.60
N PHE A 327 -14.46 -10.20 -10.64
CA PHE A 327 -15.53 -9.33 -11.12
C PHE A 327 -14.94 -8.13 -11.89
N THR A 328 -15.78 -7.45 -12.66
CA THR A 328 -15.39 -6.27 -13.44
C THR A 328 -16.21 -5.06 -13.07
N THR A 329 -15.62 -3.88 -13.23
CA THR A 329 -16.33 -2.59 -13.20
C THR A 329 -16.11 -1.83 -14.51
N GLU A 330 -17.07 -0.98 -14.88
CA GLU A 330 -16.96 -0.09 -16.03
C GLU A 330 -17.28 1.35 -15.62
N LEU A 331 -16.35 2.27 -15.90
CA LEU A 331 -16.46 3.68 -15.57
C LEU A 331 -16.20 4.54 -16.81
N PRO A 332 -17.04 5.57 -17.08
CA PRO A 332 -16.72 6.55 -18.11
C PRO A 332 -15.59 7.47 -17.66
N PHE A 333 -14.61 7.68 -18.54
CA PHE A 333 -13.57 8.69 -18.36
C PHE A 333 -14.06 10.03 -18.95
N GLY A 334 -14.14 11.06 -18.10
CA GLY A 334 -14.64 12.38 -18.50
C GLY A 334 -13.67 13.23 -19.33
N GLY A 335 -12.44 12.74 -19.57
CA GLY A 335 -11.36 13.53 -20.16
C GLY A 335 -10.72 14.51 -19.18
N VAL A 336 -9.50 14.95 -19.50
CA VAL A 336 -8.80 16.02 -18.78
C VAL A 336 -8.28 17.05 -19.79
N LEU A 337 -8.18 18.30 -19.37
CA LEU A 337 -7.62 19.39 -20.18
C LEU A 337 -6.32 19.89 -19.53
N PRO A 338 -5.31 20.28 -20.33
CA PRO A 338 -4.09 20.87 -19.79
C PRO A 338 -4.33 22.26 -19.19
N ALA A 339 -5.33 22.97 -19.71
CA ALA A 339 -5.85 24.22 -19.18
C ALA A 339 -7.28 24.45 -19.67
N LEU A 340 -8.04 25.29 -18.97
CA LEU A 340 -9.30 25.81 -19.52
C LEU A 340 -9.00 26.63 -20.79
N PRO A 341 -9.86 26.55 -21.83
CA PRO A 341 -9.65 27.33 -23.05
C PRO A 341 -9.98 28.81 -22.83
N ASP A 342 -9.43 29.65 -23.70
CA ASP A 342 -9.71 31.09 -23.73
C ASP A 342 -11.14 31.40 -24.22
N ARG A 343 -12.11 31.26 -23.32
CA ARG A 343 -13.55 31.43 -23.58
C ARG A 343 -14.29 32.23 -22.50
N GLY A 344 -13.58 32.76 -21.51
CA GLY A 344 -14.18 33.54 -20.44
C GLY A 344 -14.48 35.00 -20.84
N ASP A 345 -15.43 35.63 -20.15
CA ASP A 345 -15.77 37.06 -20.29
C ASP A 345 -14.98 37.90 -19.28
N TYR A 346 -13.65 37.86 -19.40
CA TYR A 346 -12.73 38.57 -18.51
C TYR A 346 -12.07 39.76 -19.22
N ASN A 347 -11.63 40.76 -18.45
CA ASN A 347 -10.86 41.88 -18.99
C ASN A 347 -9.45 41.40 -19.36
N ARG A 348 -9.21 41.23 -20.65
CA ARG A 348 -7.95 40.70 -21.17
C ARG A 348 -6.73 41.54 -20.83
N ALA A 349 -6.87 42.87 -20.80
CA ALA A 349 -5.77 43.77 -20.45
C ALA A 349 -5.40 43.67 -18.95
N GLU A 350 -6.40 43.49 -18.09
CA GLU A 350 -6.20 43.29 -16.66
C GLU A 350 -5.56 41.92 -16.37
N LEU A 351 -6.04 40.85 -17.02
CA LEU A 351 -5.41 39.54 -16.90
C LEU A 351 -3.96 39.54 -17.38
N LEU A 352 -3.67 40.23 -18.49
CA LEU A 352 -2.30 40.42 -18.96
C LEU A 352 -1.44 41.15 -17.93
N ALA A 353 -1.94 42.21 -17.31
CA ALA A 353 -1.21 42.93 -16.27
C ALA A 353 -0.91 42.04 -15.05
N HIS A 354 -1.82 41.13 -14.67
CA HIS A 354 -1.57 40.15 -13.62
C HIS A 354 -0.49 39.14 -14.00
N VAL A 355 -0.54 38.61 -15.23
CA VAL A 355 0.49 37.70 -15.75
C VAL A 355 1.86 38.39 -15.75
N GLN A 356 1.93 39.62 -16.22
CA GLN A 356 3.14 40.43 -16.24
C GLN A 356 3.70 40.71 -14.86
N ALA A 357 2.85 40.96 -13.86
CA ALA A 357 3.29 41.15 -12.50
C ALA A 357 4.00 39.90 -11.95
N VAL A 358 3.43 38.70 -12.19
CA VAL A 358 4.04 37.44 -11.74
C VAL A 358 5.28 37.08 -12.56
N ALA A 359 5.37 37.49 -13.83
CA ALA A 359 6.54 37.28 -14.68
C ALA A 359 7.80 38.06 -14.21
N THR A 360 7.69 38.86 -13.14
CA THR A 360 8.84 39.47 -12.46
C THR A 360 9.43 38.60 -11.34
N GLU A 361 8.75 37.50 -10.99
CA GLU A 361 9.18 36.55 -9.96
C GLU A 361 10.08 35.45 -10.55
N SER A 362 10.89 34.84 -9.68
CA SER A 362 11.69 33.63 -9.97
C SER A 362 11.31 32.49 -9.02
N LEU A 363 11.51 31.24 -9.44
CA LEU A 363 11.24 30.06 -8.63
C LEU A 363 12.37 29.80 -7.61
N PRO A 364 12.12 29.92 -6.30
CA PRO A 364 13.15 29.71 -5.28
C PRO A 364 13.53 28.23 -5.18
N VAL A 365 14.69 27.94 -4.59
CA VAL A 365 14.95 26.63 -3.97
C VAL A 365 14.06 26.46 -2.75
N GLY A 366 13.66 25.24 -2.43
CA GLY A 366 12.83 24.94 -1.26
C GLY A 366 12.42 23.47 -1.18
N PRO A 367 11.64 23.09 -0.16
CA PRO A 367 11.19 21.70 -0.02
C PRO A 367 10.29 21.24 -1.16
N THR A 368 10.23 19.93 -1.38
CA THR A 368 9.50 19.30 -2.50
C THR A 368 8.06 19.82 -2.65
N TYR A 369 7.30 19.97 -1.57
CA TYR A 369 5.90 20.42 -1.64
C TYR A 369 5.76 21.89 -2.03
N GLU A 370 6.40 22.81 -1.29
CA GLU A 370 6.32 24.24 -1.52
C GLU A 370 6.87 24.61 -2.90
N ASN A 371 8.00 23.99 -3.26
CA ASN A 371 8.60 24.20 -4.56
C ASN A 371 7.75 23.62 -5.68
N GLY A 372 7.14 22.44 -5.47
CA GLY A 372 6.12 21.88 -6.34
C GLY A 372 4.96 22.85 -6.58
N LYS A 373 4.34 23.39 -5.52
CA LYS A 373 3.24 24.36 -5.65
C LYS A 373 3.67 25.60 -6.45
N ALA A 374 4.88 26.10 -6.23
CA ALA A 374 5.42 27.24 -6.96
C ALA A 374 5.58 26.94 -8.47
N MET A 375 6.14 25.77 -8.81
CA MET A 375 6.22 25.30 -10.21
C MET A 375 4.84 25.12 -10.83
N GLY A 376 3.89 24.51 -10.12
CA GLY A 376 2.52 24.33 -10.59
C GLY A 376 1.80 25.66 -10.88
N ARG A 377 2.02 26.69 -10.05
CA ARG A 377 1.52 28.05 -10.33
C ARG A 377 2.06 28.58 -11.66
N PHE A 378 3.36 28.45 -11.91
CA PHE A 378 3.97 28.87 -13.17
C PHE A 378 3.46 28.03 -14.34
N ALA A 379 3.25 26.72 -14.16
CA ALA A 379 2.73 25.83 -15.18
C ALA A 379 1.33 26.26 -15.68
N HIS A 380 0.44 26.65 -14.76
CA HIS A 380 -0.85 27.22 -15.13
C HIS A 380 -0.71 28.57 -15.84
N LEU A 381 0.23 29.42 -15.41
CA LEU A 381 0.47 30.73 -16.03
C LEU A 381 1.06 30.63 -17.44
N VAL A 382 1.83 29.57 -17.76
CA VAL A 382 2.28 29.29 -19.13
C VAL A 382 1.10 29.22 -20.10
N HIS A 383 0.05 28.47 -19.77
CA HIS A 383 -1.13 28.33 -20.63
C HIS A 383 -1.92 29.63 -20.76
N ILE A 384 -2.07 30.39 -19.67
CA ILE A 384 -2.75 31.70 -19.70
C ILE A 384 -1.95 32.70 -20.53
N ALA A 385 -0.63 32.78 -20.34
CA ALA A 385 0.24 33.67 -21.09
C ALA A 385 0.21 33.34 -22.59
N ASP A 386 0.24 32.06 -22.96
CA ASP A 386 0.11 31.62 -24.35
C ASP A 386 -1.24 32.04 -24.96
N GLN A 387 -2.34 31.79 -24.24
CA GLN A 387 -3.69 32.22 -24.65
C GLN A 387 -3.79 33.73 -24.85
N LEU A 388 -3.09 34.53 -24.03
CA LEU A 388 -3.05 35.99 -24.14
C LEU A 388 -2.16 36.50 -25.28
N GLY A 389 -1.30 35.66 -25.85
CA GLY A 389 -0.24 36.07 -26.78
C GLY A 389 0.98 36.72 -26.09
N ALA A 390 1.11 36.54 -24.78
CA ALA A 390 2.16 37.07 -23.93
C ALA A 390 3.40 36.15 -23.97
N THR A 391 4.07 36.07 -25.13
CA THR A 391 5.11 35.06 -25.38
C THR A 391 6.35 35.26 -24.51
N ALA A 392 6.71 36.49 -24.17
CA ALA A 392 7.87 36.76 -23.32
C ALA A 392 7.66 36.22 -21.90
N GLU A 393 6.46 36.43 -21.35
CA GLU A 393 6.05 35.96 -20.03
C GLU A 393 5.90 34.43 -20.02
N ARG A 394 5.30 33.85 -21.07
CA ARG A 394 5.23 32.39 -21.26
C ARG A 394 6.62 31.76 -21.24
N ASP A 395 7.54 32.30 -22.03
CA ASP A 395 8.89 31.75 -22.18
C ASP A 395 9.71 31.92 -20.89
N HIS A 396 9.49 33.01 -20.13
CA HIS A 396 10.05 33.19 -18.79
C HIS A 396 9.59 32.09 -17.83
N PHE A 397 8.28 31.84 -17.73
CA PHE A 397 7.77 30.79 -16.85
C PHE A 397 8.27 29.40 -17.24
N LEU A 398 8.35 29.10 -18.55
CA LEU A 398 8.91 27.84 -19.04
C LEU A 398 10.38 27.69 -18.67
N ALA A 399 11.19 28.74 -18.81
CA ALA A 399 12.60 28.72 -18.45
C ALA A 399 12.82 28.49 -16.95
N GLU A 400 12.03 29.17 -16.10
CA GLU A 400 12.08 28.99 -14.65
C GLU A 400 11.68 27.56 -14.23
N ILE A 401 10.62 27.01 -14.82
CA ILE A 401 10.19 25.62 -14.56
C ILE A 401 11.30 24.64 -14.96
N LYS A 402 11.86 24.79 -16.16
CA LYS A 402 12.95 23.93 -16.64
C LYS A 402 14.14 24.00 -15.68
N SER A 403 14.62 25.19 -15.37
CA SER A 403 15.76 25.35 -14.44
C SER A 403 15.50 24.66 -13.11
N ARG A 404 14.29 24.80 -12.54
CA ARG A 404 13.97 24.17 -11.25
C ARG A 404 13.86 22.65 -11.34
N LEU A 405 13.26 22.10 -12.39
CA LEU A 405 13.19 20.66 -12.59
C LEU A 405 14.58 20.07 -12.82
N GLU A 406 15.42 20.72 -13.63
CA GLU A 406 16.79 20.29 -13.91
C GLU A 406 17.66 20.29 -12.64
N ASP A 407 17.51 21.31 -11.77
CA ASP A 407 18.14 21.36 -10.45
C ASP A 407 17.73 20.14 -9.59
N TRP A 408 16.43 19.86 -9.47
CA TRP A 408 15.92 18.72 -8.70
C TRP A 408 16.37 17.37 -9.25
N PHE A 409 16.44 17.26 -10.57
CA PHE A 409 16.82 16.05 -11.29
C PHE A 409 18.33 15.85 -11.38
N THR A 410 19.13 16.63 -10.65
CA THR A 410 20.60 16.52 -10.65
C THR A 410 21.15 16.42 -9.23
N VAL A 411 21.94 15.38 -8.97
CA VAL A 411 22.60 15.17 -7.66
C VAL A 411 23.67 16.23 -7.39
N GLY A 412 23.79 16.63 -6.12
CA GLY A 412 24.85 17.53 -5.63
C GLY A 412 24.45 19.00 -5.52
N GLY A 413 23.21 19.35 -5.87
CA GLY A 413 22.64 20.70 -5.71
C GLY A 413 22.07 20.96 -4.32
N ALA A 414 21.42 22.12 -4.17
CA ALA A 414 20.64 22.46 -2.97
C ALA A 414 19.35 21.65 -2.84
N GLN A 415 18.96 20.96 -3.90
CA GLN A 415 17.82 20.07 -3.98
C GLN A 415 18.24 18.84 -4.80
N GLN A 416 17.75 17.66 -4.44
CA GLN A 416 18.04 16.42 -5.17
C GLN A 416 17.10 15.29 -4.74
N TYR A 417 17.00 14.25 -5.57
CA TYR A 417 16.37 12.98 -5.18
C TYR A 417 17.40 11.95 -4.70
N ALA A 418 17.02 11.18 -3.68
CA ALA A 418 17.76 10.01 -3.24
C ALA A 418 16.85 8.78 -3.17
N TYR A 419 17.36 7.64 -3.62
CA TYR A 419 16.70 6.35 -3.57
C TYR A 419 17.17 5.58 -2.33
N LEU A 420 16.23 5.16 -1.49
CA LEU A 420 16.48 4.40 -0.28
C LEU A 420 16.11 2.95 -0.52
N ASP A 421 17.12 2.12 -0.76
CA ASP A 421 16.99 0.71 -1.13
C ASP A 421 16.23 -0.14 -0.10
N SER A 422 16.44 0.12 1.19
CA SER A 422 15.76 -0.58 2.28
C SER A 422 14.24 -0.40 2.33
N TRP A 423 13.72 0.60 1.62
CA TRP A 423 12.29 0.94 1.55
C TRP A 423 11.77 1.05 0.11
N ASP A 424 12.60 0.75 -0.88
CA ASP A 424 12.30 0.84 -2.31
C ASP A 424 11.64 2.17 -2.70
N VAL A 425 12.15 3.30 -2.19
CA VAL A 425 11.50 4.62 -2.28
C VAL A 425 12.44 5.69 -2.81
N LEU A 426 11.91 6.61 -3.64
CA LEU A 426 12.61 7.79 -4.12
C LEU A 426 12.11 9.04 -3.38
N THR A 427 12.96 9.63 -2.55
CA THR A 427 12.61 10.80 -1.72
C THR A 427 13.36 12.03 -2.20
N GLY A 428 12.66 13.17 -2.29
CA GLY A 428 13.27 14.46 -2.62
C GLY A 428 13.67 15.25 -1.38
N TYR A 429 14.89 15.79 -1.39
CA TYR A 429 15.46 16.62 -0.34
C TYR A 429 15.77 18.04 -0.85
N PRO A 430 15.47 19.10 -0.09
CA PRO A 430 14.86 19.08 1.24
C PRO A 430 13.41 18.60 1.20
N SER A 431 13.02 17.84 2.22
CA SER A 431 11.70 17.22 2.32
C SER A 431 10.76 18.04 3.21
N GLY A 432 9.50 17.62 3.30
CA GLY A 432 8.46 18.25 4.13
C GLY A 432 7.29 17.31 4.39
N TYR A 433 6.47 17.63 5.40
CA TYR A 433 5.23 16.91 5.76
C TYR A 433 5.39 15.39 6.03
N GLY A 434 6.62 14.93 6.28
CA GLY A 434 6.93 13.53 6.52
C GLY A 434 7.12 12.69 5.25
N ALA A 435 7.29 13.32 4.09
CA ALA A 435 7.63 12.58 2.86
C ALA A 435 8.95 11.81 2.98
N ASP A 436 9.90 12.31 3.77
CA ASP A 436 11.13 11.59 4.09
C ASP A 436 10.94 10.56 5.20
N ASN A 437 10.58 11.01 6.40
CA ASN A 437 10.65 10.21 7.60
C ASN A 437 9.45 9.31 7.86
N GLN A 438 8.39 9.43 7.03
CA GLN A 438 7.15 8.66 7.11
C GLN A 438 6.69 8.12 5.75
N ILE A 439 7.34 8.49 4.64
CA ILE A 439 6.91 8.17 3.26
C ILE A 439 5.49 8.70 2.99
N ASN A 440 5.17 9.87 3.54
CA ASN A 440 3.87 10.50 3.33
C ASN A 440 3.83 11.26 2.00
N ASP A 441 2.66 11.32 1.37
CA ASP A 441 2.33 12.38 0.42
C ASP A 441 3.19 12.43 -0.86
N HIS A 442 3.91 11.37 -1.20
CA HIS A 442 4.76 11.33 -2.40
C HIS A 442 3.97 11.67 -3.66
N HIS A 443 2.74 11.14 -3.80
CA HIS A 443 1.83 11.47 -4.90
C HIS A 443 1.41 12.95 -4.90
N PHE A 444 1.21 13.59 -3.74
CA PHE A 444 0.92 15.03 -3.67
C PHE A 444 2.12 15.88 -4.08
N HIS A 445 3.32 15.53 -3.63
CA HIS A 445 4.55 16.28 -3.91
C HIS A 445 4.96 16.10 -5.38
N ALA A 446 5.05 14.86 -5.86
CA ALA A 446 5.46 14.52 -7.21
C ALA A 446 4.46 15.03 -8.26
N ALA A 447 3.15 15.04 -7.97
CA ALA A 447 2.13 15.51 -8.92
C ALA A 447 2.41 16.93 -9.43
N TYR A 448 2.93 17.82 -8.59
CA TYR A 448 3.28 19.18 -9.02
C TYR A 448 4.50 19.21 -9.97
N ALA A 449 5.53 18.40 -9.69
CA ALA A 449 6.69 18.29 -10.58
C ALA A 449 6.30 17.64 -11.92
N ILE A 450 5.44 16.60 -11.87
CA ILE A 450 4.90 15.91 -13.05
C ILE A 450 4.03 16.87 -13.89
N LEU A 451 3.13 17.63 -13.26
CA LEU A 451 2.33 18.67 -13.94
C LEU A 451 3.24 19.68 -14.65
N SER A 452 4.28 20.15 -13.95
CA SER A 452 5.20 21.15 -14.48
C SER A 452 6.02 20.61 -15.66
N ALA A 453 6.49 19.36 -15.56
CA ALA A 453 7.17 18.66 -16.65
C ALA A 453 6.23 18.40 -17.84
N ALA A 454 4.97 18.03 -17.59
CA ALA A 454 3.96 17.85 -18.63
C ALA A 454 3.65 19.17 -19.36
N THR A 455 3.60 20.30 -18.64
CA THR A 455 3.51 21.62 -19.26
C THR A 455 4.74 21.92 -20.12
N VAL A 456 5.97 21.66 -19.65
CA VAL A 456 7.18 21.83 -20.47
C VAL A 456 7.10 20.97 -21.74
N ALA A 457 6.70 19.71 -21.62
CA ALA A 457 6.62 18.76 -22.74
C ALA A 457 5.67 19.23 -23.87
N GLN A 458 4.65 20.04 -23.57
CA GLN A 458 3.75 20.60 -24.58
C GLN A 458 4.42 21.63 -25.49
N TYR A 459 5.49 22.29 -25.01
CA TYR A 459 6.23 23.31 -25.75
C TYR A 459 7.63 22.86 -26.17
N ASP A 460 8.18 21.82 -25.51
CA ASP A 460 9.50 21.26 -25.79
C ASP A 460 9.53 19.74 -25.57
N SER A 461 9.18 19.00 -26.62
CA SER A 461 9.21 17.53 -26.59
C SER A 461 10.63 16.95 -26.53
N ALA A 462 11.66 17.72 -26.93
CA ALA A 462 13.03 17.26 -26.88
C ALA A 462 13.53 17.24 -25.43
N TRP A 463 13.21 18.27 -24.63
CA TRP A 463 13.48 18.27 -23.19
C TRP A 463 12.86 17.05 -22.49
N ALA A 464 11.62 16.71 -22.86
CA ALA A 464 10.86 15.61 -22.27
C ALA A 464 11.24 14.20 -22.77
N ALA A 465 12.19 14.09 -23.71
CA ALA A 465 12.68 12.79 -24.18
C ALA A 465 13.27 11.97 -23.01
N GLN A 466 13.18 10.64 -23.09
CA GLN A 466 13.57 9.75 -21.99
C GLN A 466 15.08 9.79 -21.72
N GLU A 467 15.87 9.92 -22.78
CA GLU A 467 17.32 10.14 -22.74
C GLU A 467 17.73 11.52 -22.20
N ASN A 468 16.78 12.45 -22.07
CA ASN A 468 16.98 13.76 -21.47
C ASN A 468 16.40 13.77 -20.05
N TRP A 469 15.29 14.49 -19.79
CA TRP A 469 14.72 14.64 -18.45
C TRP A 469 13.49 13.76 -18.20
N GLY A 470 12.90 13.18 -19.25
CA GLY A 470 11.71 12.35 -19.15
C GLY A 470 11.91 11.09 -18.31
N GLY A 471 13.14 10.55 -18.27
CA GLY A 471 13.46 9.39 -17.45
C GLY A 471 13.33 9.66 -15.95
N MET A 472 13.78 10.84 -15.47
CA MET A 472 13.61 11.24 -14.07
C MET A 472 12.13 11.44 -13.73
N VAL A 473 11.37 12.12 -14.59
CA VAL A 473 9.91 12.27 -14.42
C VAL A 473 9.22 10.91 -14.27
N ASN A 474 9.61 9.92 -15.07
CA ASN A 474 9.07 8.57 -14.96
C ASN A 474 9.43 7.86 -13.65
N LEU A 475 10.59 8.14 -13.04
CA LEU A 475 10.90 7.63 -11.70
C LEU A 475 9.98 8.21 -10.63
N LEU A 476 9.67 9.51 -10.71
CA LEU A 476 8.72 10.14 -9.78
C LEU A 476 7.33 9.50 -9.90
N ILE A 477 6.86 9.24 -11.13
CA ILE A 477 5.57 8.57 -11.36
C ILE A 477 5.61 7.15 -10.78
N ARG A 478 6.68 6.40 -11.02
CA ARG A 478 6.83 5.02 -10.55
C ARG A 478 6.93 4.91 -9.04
N ASP A 479 7.62 5.84 -8.38
CA ASP A 479 7.69 5.85 -6.93
C ASP A 479 6.31 6.00 -6.28
N CYS A 480 5.44 6.84 -6.84
CA CYS A 480 4.10 7.06 -6.31
C CYS A 480 3.10 5.98 -6.76
N ASN A 481 3.16 5.59 -8.03
CA ASN A 481 2.16 4.72 -8.68
C ASN A 481 2.80 3.88 -9.79
N ASN A 482 3.75 2.99 -9.44
CA ASN A 482 4.36 2.09 -10.40
C ASN A 482 3.29 1.25 -11.11
N TRP A 483 3.20 1.40 -12.43
CA TRP A 483 2.25 0.66 -13.27
C TRP A 483 2.84 -0.65 -13.82
N ASP A 484 4.14 -0.87 -13.61
CA ASP A 484 4.90 -1.95 -14.23
C ASP A 484 5.39 -2.93 -13.17
N ARG A 485 4.70 -4.07 -13.09
CA ARG A 485 5.01 -5.14 -12.14
C ARG A 485 6.40 -5.76 -12.34
N THR A 486 7.05 -5.52 -13.48
CA THR A 486 8.42 -6.00 -13.74
C THR A 486 9.50 -5.07 -13.20
N ASP A 487 9.14 -3.83 -12.87
CA ASP A 487 10.03 -2.88 -12.21
C ASP A 487 9.98 -3.08 -10.70
N THR A 488 10.97 -3.80 -10.16
CA THR A 488 11.05 -4.12 -8.74
C THR A 488 11.73 -3.04 -7.90
N ARG A 489 12.00 -1.86 -8.46
CA ARG A 489 12.56 -0.72 -7.68
C ARG A 489 11.49 0.01 -6.87
N PHE A 490 10.22 -0.19 -7.20
CA PHE A 490 9.10 0.44 -6.52
C PHE A 490 7.95 -0.56 -6.42
N PRO A 491 7.20 -0.58 -5.32
CA PRO A 491 6.01 -1.42 -5.23
C PRO A 491 4.94 -0.97 -6.23
N PHE A 492 4.12 -1.91 -6.69
CA PHE A 492 3.03 -1.64 -7.61
C PHE A 492 2.02 -0.69 -6.96
N LEU A 493 1.68 0.42 -7.64
CA LEU A 493 0.70 1.40 -7.19
C LEU A 493 0.87 1.87 -5.73
N ARG A 494 2.10 2.19 -5.26
CA ARG A 494 2.38 2.56 -3.85
C ARG A 494 1.24 3.31 -3.16
N SER A 495 0.87 4.47 -3.70
CA SER A 495 -0.13 5.32 -3.08
C SER A 495 -1.58 4.93 -3.39
N HIS A 496 -1.87 4.13 -4.42
CA HIS A 496 -3.24 3.87 -4.89
C HIS A 496 -3.74 2.46 -4.51
N ASP A 497 -4.79 2.43 -3.69
CA ASP A 497 -5.51 1.21 -3.35
C ASP A 497 -6.59 0.96 -4.40
N ALA A 498 -6.31 0.01 -5.28
CA ALA A 498 -7.18 -0.29 -6.41
C ALA A 498 -8.57 -0.79 -5.99
N TYR A 499 -8.68 -1.44 -4.82
CA TYR A 499 -9.94 -1.99 -4.34
C TYR A 499 -10.75 -0.97 -3.55
N ALA A 500 -10.12 -0.17 -2.68
CA ALA A 500 -10.79 0.95 -2.01
C ALA A 500 -11.18 2.06 -3.00
N GLY A 501 -10.49 2.16 -4.12
CA GLY A 501 -10.79 3.07 -5.23
C GLY A 501 -10.27 4.49 -5.01
N HIS A 502 -9.29 4.65 -4.13
CA HIS A 502 -8.64 5.92 -3.85
C HIS A 502 -7.21 5.70 -3.36
N SER A 503 -6.45 6.78 -3.23
CA SER A 503 -5.10 6.74 -2.70
C SER A 503 -5.06 6.91 -1.18
N TRP A 504 -3.96 6.48 -0.57
CA TRP A 504 -3.64 6.70 0.85
C TRP A 504 -2.41 7.60 0.97
N ALA A 505 -2.45 8.52 1.91
CA ALA A 505 -1.43 9.55 2.11
C ALA A 505 -0.30 9.08 3.03
N ALA A 506 -0.63 8.44 4.16
CA ALA A 506 0.36 8.11 5.17
C ALA A 506 1.12 6.81 4.82
N GLY A 507 2.46 6.87 4.76
CA GLY A 507 3.27 5.69 4.41
C GLY A 507 3.18 4.57 5.44
N HIS A 508 2.95 4.92 6.70
CA HIS A 508 2.92 3.97 7.81
C HIS A 508 1.53 3.42 8.15
N GLY A 509 0.43 4.14 7.85
CA GLY A 509 -0.94 3.70 8.17
C GLY A 509 -1.20 3.34 9.65
N ASP A 510 -0.35 3.80 10.58
CA ASP A 510 -0.31 3.41 11.99
C ASP A 510 -1.19 4.32 12.86
N PHE A 511 -2.49 4.36 12.55
CA PHE A 511 -3.49 5.09 13.34
C PHE A 511 -4.58 4.14 13.83
N GLY A 512 -5.31 4.54 14.88
CA GLY A 512 -6.43 3.73 15.41
C GLY A 512 -7.56 3.52 14.41
N ASP A 513 -7.70 4.43 13.44
CA ASP A 513 -8.72 4.41 12.39
C ASP A 513 -8.17 3.97 11.02
N GLY A 514 -6.95 3.43 10.98
CA GLY A 514 -6.29 3.00 9.75
C GLY A 514 -5.62 4.14 8.99
N ASN A 515 -5.43 3.96 7.68
CA ASN A 515 -4.79 4.97 6.84
C ASN A 515 -5.76 6.14 6.51
N ASN A 516 -5.27 7.23 5.93
CA ASN A 516 -6.03 8.44 5.62
C ASN A 516 -5.61 9.07 4.28
N GLN A 517 -6.46 9.95 3.75
CA GLN A 517 -6.16 10.82 2.62
C GLN A 517 -6.90 12.15 2.73
#